data_AF-A0A7Y0L6V0-F1
#
_entry.id   AF-A0A7Y0L6V0-F1
#
_cell.length_a   1.000
_cell.length_b   1.000
_cell.length_c   1.000
_cell.angle_alpha   90.00
_cell.angle_beta   90.00
_cell.angle_gamma   90.00
#
_symmetry.space_group_name_H-M   'P 1'
#
loop_
_entity.id
_entity.type
_entity.pdbx_description
1 polymer ?
#
loop_
_entity_poly.entity_id
_entity_poly.type
_entity_poly.pdbx_seq_one_letter_code
_entity_poly.pdbx_strand_id
1 'polypeptide(L)'
;MIFDNQGFGSIHSLQCAHGSEGFGTEFLARNPVSGKLDGRRVTVDYAKIAEGLGARGCHVETEDELHEALADSRMPGPSAVVDIKVLPGTSTDTYDSWWRVAVSASLSAPAVQRACRQLEEQLASARWELRPEDRK
;
A
#
# COMPACT_ATOMS: atom_id res chain seq x y z
N MET A 1 2.61 14.87 6.14
CA MET A 1 3.46 14.16 5.16
C MET A 1 2.64 13.08 4.51
N ILE A 2 2.79 12.88 3.21
CA ILE A 2 2.10 11.86 2.42
C ILE A 2 3.18 11.12 1.63
N PHE A 3 3.26 9.81 1.80
CA PHE A 3 4.09 8.95 0.96
C PHE A 3 3.24 8.51 -0.23
N ASP A 4 3.35 9.23 -1.34
CA ASP A 4 2.60 8.97 -2.55
C ASP A 4 3.26 7.85 -3.36
N ASN A 5 2.73 6.64 -3.20
CA ASN A 5 3.08 5.45 -3.97
C ASN A 5 2.08 5.15 -5.09
N GLN A 6 1.23 6.11 -5.46
CA GLN A 6 0.29 6.02 -6.58
C GLN A 6 -0.71 4.85 -6.47
N GLY A 7 -1.09 4.49 -5.24
CA GLY A 7 -2.06 3.42 -5.03
C GLY A 7 -2.38 3.11 -3.58
N PHE A 8 -3.12 2.03 -3.38
CA PHE A 8 -3.38 1.39 -2.10
C PHE A 8 -2.30 0.33 -1.80
N GLY A 9 -1.06 0.78 -1.62
CA GLY A 9 0.12 -0.10 -1.53
C GLY A 9 0.01 -1.24 -0.50
N SER A 10 -0.54 -0.98 0.69
CA SER A 10 -0.71 -2.03 1.72
C SER A 10 -1.62 -3.18 1.27
N ILE A 11 -2.70 -2.86 0.55
CA ILE A 11 -3.64 -3.88 0.05
C ILE A 11 -3.08 -4.55 -1.20
N HIS A 12 -2.38 -3.79 -2.06
CA HIS A 12 -1.68 -4.36 -3.20
C HIS A 12 -0.66 -5.42 -2.76
N SER A 13 0.22 -5.10 -1.82
CA SER A 13 1.21 -6.05 -1.27
C SER A 13 0.54 -7.28 -0.67
N LEU A 14 -0.57 -7.11 0.07
CA LEU A 14 -1.33 -8.23 0.61
C LEU A 14 -1.92 -9.13 -0.48
N GLN A 15 -2.53 -8.54 -1.52
CA GLN A 15 -3.06 -9.27 -2.68
C GLN A 15 -1.95 -10.07 -3.37
N CYS A 16 -0.82 -9.44 -3.63
CA CYS A 16 0.33 -10.07 -4.27
C CYS A 16 0.92 -11.21 -3.42
N ALA A 17 1.02 -11.01 -2.10
CA ALA A 17 1.43 -12.06 -1.17
C ALA A 17 0.49 -13.28 -1.16
N HIS A 18 -0.79 -13.08 -1.49
CA HIS A 18 -1.79 -14.15 -1.60
C HIS A 18 -1.94 -14.71 -3.04
N GLY A 19 -1.00 -14.37 -3.92
CA GLY A 19 -0.90 -14.92 -5.27
C GLY A 19 -1.76 -14.22 -6.33
N SER A 20 -2.33 -13.06 -6.02
CA SER A 20 -2.96 -12.17 -7.01
C SER A 20 -1.90 -11.36 -7.75
N GLU A 21 -2.22 -10.86 -8.94
CA GLU A 21 -1.39 -9.88 -9.67
C GLU A 21 -1.74 -8.42 -9.30
N GLY A 22 -2.60 -8.24 -8.29
CA GLY A 22 -3.17 -6.94 -7.91
C GLY A 22 -4.48 -6.66 -8.65
N PHE A 23 -5.45 -6.06 -7.96
CA PHE A 23 -6.73 -5.70 -8.56
C PHE A 23 -7.31 -4.44 -7.92
N GLY A 24 -7.38 -3.37 -8.70
CA GLY A 24 -7.98 -2.10 -8.28
C GLY A 24 -7.21 -1.35 -7.18
N THR A 25 -5.98 -1.76 -6.90
CA THR A 25 -5.12 -1.16 -5.85
C THR A 25 -4.08 -0.20 -6.39
N GLU A 26 -3.90 -0.12 -7.69
CA GLU A 26 -3.04 0.87 -8.34
C GLU A 26 -3.90 1.96 -8.97
N PHE A 27 -3.44 3.20 -8.95
CA PHE A 27 -4.14 4.31 -9.60
C PHE A 27 -3.85 4.29 -11.10
N LEU A 28 -4.54 3.39 -11.81
CA LEU A 28 -4.45 3.25 -13.25
C LEU A 28 -5.72 3.80 -13.92
N ALA A 29 -5.52 4.56 -14.99
CA ALA A 29 -6.61 5.04 -15.81
C ALA A 29 -7.29 3.87 -16.52
N ARG A 30 -8.58 4.07 -16.86
CA ARG A 30 -9.28 3.10 -17.71
C ARG A 30 -8.67 3.11 -19.12
N ASN A 31 -8.26 1.95 -19.57
CA ASN A 31 -7.78 1.74 -20.92
C ASN A 31 -8.97 1.67 -21.89
N PRO A 32 -8.99 2.49 -22.97
CA PRO A 32 -10.10 2.53 -23.90
C PRO A 32 -10.24 1.25 -24.75
N VAL A 33 -9.17 0.45 -24.89
CA VAL A 33 -9.19 -0.79 -25.69
C VAL A 33 -9.66 -1.97 -24.86
N SER A 34 -9.05 -2.20 -23.69
CA SER A 34 -9.40 -3.34 -22.82
C SER A 34 -10.64 -3.09 -21.97
N GLY A 35 -11.00 -1.82 -21.75
CA GLY A 35 -12.04 -1.38 -20.82
C GLY A 35 -11.66 -1.52 -19.34
N LYS A 36 -10.45 -2.02 -19.01
CA LYS A 36 -9.99 -2.29 -17.65
C LYS A 36 -9.16 -1.13 -17.08
N LEU A 37 -8.84 -1.19 -15.79
CA LEU A 37 -7.92 -0.26 -15.11
C LEU A 37 -6.46 -0.70 -15.33
N ASP A 38 -6.05 -0.82 -16.59
CA ASP A 38 -4.69 -1.23 -17.01
C ASP A 38 -4.07 -0.19 -17.97
N GLY A 39 -4.53 1.06 -17.87
CA GLY A 39 -4.01 2.19 -18.65
C GLY A 39 -2.84 2.89 -17.97
N ARG A 40 -2.63 4.16 -18.32
CA ARG A 40 -1.56 4.99 -17.72
C ARG A 40 -1.77 5.19 -16.21
N ARG A 41 -0.68 5.35 -15.47
CA ARG A 41 -0.76 5.80 -14.07
C ARG A 41 -1.40 7.18 -13.95
N VAL A 42 -2.23 7.33 -12.93
CA VAL A 42 -2.88 8.57 -12.54
C VAL A 42 -2.14 9.08 -11.32
N THR A 43 -1.62 10.29 -11.42
CA THR A 43 -0.94 10.99 -10.34
C THR A 43 -1.89 11.95 -9.66
N VAL A 44 -1.74 12.10 -8.35
CA VAL A 44 -2.43 13.12 -7.56
C VAL A 44 -1.38 14.11 -7.05
N ASP A 45 -1.65 15.39 -7.25
CA ASP A 45 -0.81 16.46 -6.72
C ASP A 45 -1.39 16.88 -5.37
N TYR A 46 -0.91 16.23 -4.30
CA TYR A 46 -1.41 16.50 -2.95
C TYR A 46 -0.92 17.84 -2.42
N ALA A 47 0.24 18.31 -2.89
CA ALA A 47 0.74 19.64 -2.59
C ALA A 47 -0.22 20.73 -3.11
N LYS A 48 -0.68 20.62 -4.37
CA LYS A 48 -1.67 21.55 -4.94
C LYS A 48 -3.03 21.48 -4.26
N ILE A 49 -3.47 20.29 -3.87
CA ILE A 49 -4.70 20.15 -3.07
C ILE A 49 -4.55 20.88 -1.73
N ALA A 50 -3.40 20.77 -1.07
CA ALA A 50 -3.13 21.47 0.18
C ALA A 50 -3.13 23.00 -0.01
N GLU A 51 -2.50 23.51 -1.06
CA GLU A 51 -2.53 24.93 -1.43
C GLU A 51 -3.96 25.44 -1.60
N GLY A 52 -4.81 24.68 -2.31
CA GLY A 52 -6.23 25.01 -2.52
C GLY A 52 -7.05 25.04 -1.22
N LEU A 53 -6.58 24.38 -0.17
CA LEU A 53 -7.18 24.35 1.16
C LEU A 53 -6.56 25.37 2.14
N GLY A 54 -5.63 26.22 1.66
CA GLY A 54 -4.96 27.24 2.47
C GLY A 54 -3.80 26.72 3.31
N ALA A 55 -3.36 25.48 3.09
CA ALA A 55 -2.12 24.93 3.63
C ALA A 55 -0.96 25.20 2.67
N ARG A 56 0.27 25.08 3.16
CA ARG A 56 1.48 25.11 2.33
C ARG A 56 1.67 23.73 1.69
N GLY A 57 1.78 23.66 0.37
CA GLY A 57 2.13 22.44 -0.35
C GLY A 57 3.64 22.37 -0.60
N CYS A 58 4.26 21.22 -0.33
CA CYS A 58 5.66 20.95 -0.65
C CYS A 58 5.73 19.66 -1.47
N HIS A 59 6.24 19.73 -2.69
CA HIS A 59 6.49 18.57 -3.54
C HIS A 59 7.92 18.09 -3.33
N VAL A 60 8.10 16.78 -3.14
CA VAL A 60 9.40 16.16 -2.81
C VAL A 60 9.58 14.90 -3.65
N GLU A 61 10.65 14.84 -4.44
CA GLU A 61 11.07 13.68 -5.23
C GLU A 61 12.44 13.14 -4.79
N THR A 62 13.17 13.89 -3.97
CA THR A 62 14.51 13.54 -3.51
C THR A 62 14.65 13.61 -1.98
N GLU A 63 15.68 12.96 -1.46
CA GLU A 63 16.02 12.99 -0.03
C GLU A 63 16.42 14.41 0.43
N ASP A 64 17.16 15.15 -0.39
CA ASP A 64 17.58 16.52 -0.08
C ASP A 64 16.35 17.45 0.03
N GLU A 65 15.41 17.39 -0.91
CA GLU A 65 14.15 18.13 -0.86
C GLU A 65 13.31 17.75 0.37
N LEU A 66 13.36 16.49 0.80
CA LEU A 66 12.69 16.05 2.02
C LEU A 66 13.30 16.72 3.25
N HIS A 67 14.63 16.78 3.35
CA HIS A 67 15.32 17.46 4.44
C HIS A 67 14.98 18.95 4.49
N GLU A 68 14.98 19.62 3.33
CA GLU A 68 14.60 21.03 3.21
C GLU A 68 13.14 21.27 3.62
N ALA A 69 12.20 20.47 3.10
CA ALA A 69 10.79 20.58 3.43
C ALA A 69 10.52 20.34 4.93
N LEU A 70 11.23 19.39 5.54
CA LEU A 70 11.14 19.14 6.99
C LEU A 70 11.71 20.30 7.81
N ALA A 71 12.81 20.91 7.38
CA ALA A 71 13.37 22.08 8.04
C ALA A 71 12.41 23.29 7.95
N ASP A 72 11.88 23.57 6.76
CA ASP A 72 10.91 24.65 6.52
C ASP A 72 9.59 24.44 7.27
N SER A 73 9.14 23.19 7.41
CA SER A 73 7.91 22.87 8.16
C SER A 73 7.98 23.21 9.65
N ARG A 74 9.19 23.37 10.22
CA ARG A 74 9.40 23.76 11.63
C ARG A 74 9.30 25.26 11.85
N MET A 75 9.40 26.06 10.79
CA MET A 75 9.29 27.51 10.89
C MET A 75 7.83 27.92 11.15
N PRO A 76 7.60 29.01 11.92
CA PRO A 76 6.25 29.50 12.14
C PRO A 76 5.52 29.81 10.83
N GLY A 77 4.29 29.30 10.68
CA GLY A 77 3.51 29.50 9.46
C GLY A 77 2.24 28.65 9.43
N PRO A 78 1.49 28.67 8.32
CA PRO A 78 0.34 27.78 8.13
C PRO A 78 0.79 26.32 8.07
N SER A 79 -0.14 25.40 8.34
CA SER A 79 0.06 23.95 8.21
C SER A 79 0.66 23.59 6.86
N ALA A 80 1.59 22.64 6.84
CA ALA A 80 2.26 22.19 5.63
C ALA A 80 1.91 20.73 5.30
N VAL A 81 1.74 20.44 4.02
CA VAL A 81 1.62 19.08 3.47
C VAL A 81 2.83 18.83 2.59
N VAL A 82 3.68 17.91 3.04
CA VAL A 82 4.80 17.38 2.26
C VAL A 82 4.31 16.16 1.49
N ASP A 83 4.22 16.29 0.17
CA ASP A 83 3.87 15.26 -0.80
C ASP A 83 5.15 14.60 -1.32
N ILE A 84 5.43 13.39 -0.83
CA ILE A 84 6.70 12.67 -1.01
C ILE A 84 6.47 11.57 -2.03
N LYS A 85 7.06 11.72 -3.20
CA LYS A 85 6.95 10.73 -4.27
C LYS A 85 7.83 9.53 -3.95
N VAL A 86 7.21 8.35 -3.85
CA VAL A 86 7.91 7.10 -3.60
C VAL A 86 7.61 6.09 -4.70
N LEU A 87 8.57 5.23 -5.00
CA LEU A 87 8.41 4.21 -6.03
C LEU A 87 7.34 3.19 -5.57
N PRO A 88 6.33 2.88 -6.40
CA PRO A 88 5.34 1.85 -6.06
C PRO A 88 6.02 0.51 -5.81
N GLY A 89 5.61 -0.20 -4.75
CA GLY A 89 6.12 -1.52 -4.42
C GLY A 89 7.39 -1.54 -3.56
N THR A 90 7.94 -0.39 -3.14
CA THR A 90 9.11 -0.34 -2.25
C THR A 90 8.77 -0.29 -0.76
N SER A 91 7.56 -0.74 -0.39
CA SER A 91 7.20 -0.95 1.01
C SER A 91 8.04 -2.09 1.60
N THR A 92 8.16 -2.16 2.92
CA THR A 92 8.75 -3.34 3.58
C THR A 92 8.01 -4.62 3.17
N ASP A 93 8.75 -5.57 2.59
CA ASP A 93 8.22 -6.81 2.01
C ASP A 93 7.50 -7.69 3.02
N THR A 94 7.96 -7.68 4.27
CA THR A 94 7.48 -8.58 5.31
C THR A 94 7.37 -7.87 6.65
N TYR A 95 6.30 -8.18 7.36
CA TYR A 95 6.19 -7.92 8.80
C TYR A 95 6.58 -9.20 9.54
N ASP A 96 7.12 -9.08 10.76
CA ASP A 96 7.36 -10.25 11.65
C ASP A 96 6.06 -10.97 12.06
N SER A 97 4.92 -10.40 11.70
CA SER A 97 3.57 -10.92 11.97
C SER A 97 2.82 -11.14 10.65
N TRP A 98 1.90 -12.10 10.66
CA TRP A 98 1.09 -12.44 9.49
C TRP A 98 -0.40 -12.30 9.80
N TRP A 99 -1.19 -12.06 8.75
CA TRP A 99 -2.63 -11.91 8.85
C TRP A 99 -3.29 -13.20 8.38
N ARG A 100 -4.20 -13.76 9.20
CA ARG A 100 -5.01 -14.92 8.79
C ARG A 100 -6.13 -14.50 7.84
N VAL A 101 -5.79 -14.31 6.57
CA VAL A 101 -6.73 -13.98 5.48
C VAL A 101 -6.88 -15.20 4.57
N ALA A 102 -8.11 -15.47 4.14
CA ALA A 102 -8.37 -16.60 3.26
C ALA A 102 -7.74 -16.40 1.88
N VAL A 103 -7.13 -17.47 1.36
CA VAL A 103 -6.65 -17.55 -0.03
C VAL A 103 -7.72 -18.25 -0.87
N SER A 104 -7.87 -17.86 -2.13
CA SER A 104 -8.85 -18.48 -3.05
C SER A 104 -8.39 -19.87 -3.52
N ALA A 105 -8.55 -20.87 -2.64
CA ALA A 105 -7.99 -22.22 -2.83
C ALA A 105 -8.50 -22.96 -4.09
N SER A 106 -9.63 -22.55 -4.66
CA SER A 106 -10.19 -23.12 -5.88
C SER A 106 -9.51 -22.64 -7.17
N LEU A 107 -8.69 -21.58 -7.11
CA LEU A 107 -7.90 -21.15 -8.27
C LEU A 107 -6.70 -22.07 -8.49
N SER A 108 -6.53 -22.53 -9.74
CA SER A 108 -5.41 -23.40 -10.16
C SER A 108 -4.08 -22.65 -10.38
N ALA A 109 -4.06 -21.33 -10.20
CA ALA A 109 -2.87 -20.51 -10.39
C ALA A 109 -1.73 -20.94 -9.44
N PRO A 110 -0.51 -21.21 -9.93
CA PRO A 110 0.60 -21.69 -9.09
C PRO A 110 0.94 -20.78 -7.91
N ALA A 111 0.80 -19.45 -8.08
CA ALA A 111 1.06 -18.48 -7.02
C ALA A 111 0.04 -18.60 -5.88
N VAL A 112 -1.24 -18.76 -6.20
CA VAL A 112 -2.32 -18.94 -5.23
C VAL A 112 -2.15 -20.27 -4.48
N GLN A 113 -1.80 -21.34 -5.17
CA GLN A 113 -1.53 -22.65 -4.55
C GLN A 113 -0.33 -22.62 -3.58
N ARG A 114 0.71 -21.82 -3.89
CA ARG A 114 1.82 -21.58 -2.94
C ARG A 114 1.34 -20.81 -1.71
N ALA A 115 0.56 -19.75 -1.90
CA ALA A 115 0.02 -18.96 -0.80
C ALA A 115 -0.89 -19.80 0.12
N CYS A 116 -1.71 -20.71 -0.44
CA CYS A 116 -2.50 -21.66 0.36
C CYS A 116 -1.62 -22.53 1.27
N ARG A 117 -0.56 -23.15 0.73
CA ARG A 117 0.35 -23.99 1.52
C ARG A 117 1.06 -23.19 2.61
N GLN A 118 1.53 -21.99 2.29
CA GLN A 118 2.18 -21.12 3.27
C GLN A 118 1.23 -20.74 4.41
N LEU A 119 -0.05 -20.46 4.09
CA LEU A 119 -1.07 -20.20 5.10
C LEU A 119 -1.32 -21.41 6.00
N GLU A 120 -1.38 -22.62 5.43
CA GLU A 120 -1.53 -23.88 6.19
C GLU A 120 -0.34 -24.12 7.13
N GLU A 121 0.89 -23.89 6.66
CA GLU A 121 2.11 -23.98 7.47
C GLU A 121 2.10 -22.98 8.63
N GLN A 122 1.74 -21.72 8.36
CA GLN A 122 1.63 -20.69 9.38
C GLN A 122 0.55 -21.04 10.42
N LEU A 123 -0.60 -21.54 9.98
CA LEU A 123 -1.67 -22.01 10.87
C LEU A 123 -1.24 -23.19 11.75
N ALA A 124 -0.47 -24.12 11.20
CA ALA A 124 0.06 -25.25 11.97
C ALA A 124 1.07 -24.81 13.05
N SER A 125 1.85 -23.77 12.76
CA SER A 125 2.81 -23.18 13.72
C SER A 125 2.16 -22.27 14.77
N ALA A 126 0.95 -21.77 14.49
CA ALA A 126 0.27 -20.80 15.32
C ALA A 126 -0.19 -21.42 16.64
N ARG A 127 0.21 -20.82 17.75
CA ARG A 127 -0.27 -21.19 19.08
C ARG A 127 -1.47 -20.31 19.42
N TRP A 128 -2.63 -20.93 19.55
CA TRP A 128 -3.83 -20.25 20.00
C TRP A 128 -3.86 -20.27 21.54
N GLU A 129 -3.79 -19.10 22.18
CA GLU A 129 -4.07 -18.96 23.62
C GLU A 129 -5.58 -18.89 23.88
N LEU A 130 -6.41 -19.59 23.09
CA LEU A 130 -7.81 -19.78 23.50
C LEU A 130 -7.78 -20.82 24.60
N ARG A 131 -8.21 -20.45 25.80
CA ARG A 131 -8.34 -21.40 26.88
C ARG A 131 -9.41 -22.43 26.46
N PRO A 132 -9.31 -23.70 26.87
CA PRO A 132 -10.26 -24.73 26.50
C PRO A 132 -11.74 -24.32 26.71
N GLU A 133 -12.00 -23.48 27.70
CA GLU A 133 -13.31 -22.88 28.02
C GLU A 133 -13.88 -21.89 26.98
N ASP A 134 -13.08 -21.35 26.06
CA ASP A 134 -13.49 -20.34 25.08
C ASP A 134 -13.99 -20.93 23.74
N ARG A 135 -13.92 -22.26 23.58
CA ARG A 135 -14.57 -22.98 22.46
C ARG A 135 -16.06 -23.19 22.76
N LYS A 136 -16.91 -22.29 22.27
CA LYS A 136 -18.36 -22.53 22.11
C LYS A 136 -18.67 -23.21 20.79
#